data_AF-A0A383AS25-F1
#
_entry.id   AF-A0A383AS25-F1
#
_cell.length_a   1.000
_cell.length_b   1.000
_cell.length_c   1.000
_cell.angle_alpha   90.00
_cell.angle_beta   90.00
_cell.angle_gamma   90.00
#
_symmetry.space_group_name_H-M   'P 1'
#
loop_
_entity.id
_entity.type
_entity.pdbx_description
1 polymer ?
#
loop_
_entity_poly.entity_id
_entity_poly.type
_entity_poly.pdbx_seq_one_letter_code
_entity_poly.pdbx_strand_id
1 'polypeptide(L)'
;MDKDMIYGILLFYFVFMIGISVAISKKIKNKTDFFVAGRNLPLWLCTATLTATWFGGGTVLGAAGAAYNRGVIGVIADPLGAALCLLLAGLFYVRTIRKMKILTI
;
A
#
# COMPACT_ATOMS: atom_id res chain seq x y z
N MET A 1 18.66 -10.67 -22.46
CA MET A 1 17.53 -9.76 -22.25
C MET A 1 17.96 -8.43 -22.81
N ASP A 2 17.45 -8.07 -23.98
CA ASP A 2 17.93 -6.89 -24.70
C ASP A 2 17.50 -5.62 -23.97
N LYS A 3 18.38 -4.63 -23.90
CA LYS A 3 18.16 -3.38 -23.14
C LYS A 3 16.87 -2.67 -23.58
N ASP A 4 16.57 -2.75 -24.88
CA ASP A 4 15.37 -2.18 -25.49
C ASP A 4 14.08 -2.80 -24.94
N MET A 5 14.10 -4.10 -24.62
CA MET A 5 12.97 -4.80 -24.02
C MET A 5 12.70 -4.33 -22.59
N ILE A 6 13.76 -4.06 -21.82
CA ILE A 6 13.64 -3.54 -20.43
C ILE A 6 13.04 -2.14 -20.44
N TYR A 7 13.55 -1.26 -21.31
CA TYR A 7 13.02 0.09 -21.45
C TYR A 7 11.57 0.10 -21.94
N GLY A 8 11.20 -0.81 -22.85
CA GLY A 8 9.82 -0.99 -23.29
C GLY A 8 8.86 -1.33 -22.16
N ILE A 9 9.22 -2.28 -21.28
CA ILE A 9 8.40 -2.69 -20.13
C ILE A 9 8.27 -1.54 -19.12
N LEU A 10 9.36 -0.84 -18.81
CA LEU A 10 9.36 0.32 -17.91
C LEU A 10 8.45 1.43 -18.44
N LEU A 11 8.60 1.79 -19.71
CA LEU A 11 7.79 2.82 -20.35
C LEU A 11 6.30 2.45 -20.31
N PHE A 12 5.96 1.21 -20.65
CA PHE A 12 4.58 0.71 -20.58
C PHE A 12 4.02 0.82 -19.16
N TYR A 13 4.78 0.40 -18.14
CA TYR A 13 4.37 0.49 -16.74
C TYR A 13 4.03 1.92 -16.33
N PHE A 14 4.90 2.89 -16.63
CA PHE A 14 4.66 4.31 -16.31
C PHE A 14 3.45 4.86 -17.04
N VAL A 15 3.34 4.62 -18.35
CA VAL A 15 2.20 5.11 -19.16
C VAL A 15 0.89 4.52 -18.64
N PHE A 16 0.87 3.23 -18.33
CA PHE A 16 -0.29 2.55 -17.77
C PHE A 16 -0.70 3.13 -16.41
N MET A 17 0.26 3.34 -15.51
CA MET A 17 0.00 3.90 -14.18
C MET A 17 -0.54 5.34 -14.27
N ILE A 18 0.04 6.18 -15.13
CA ILE A 18 -0.43 7.55 -15.39
C ILE A 18 -1.83 7.52 -16.00
N GLY A 19 -2.08 6.64 -16.97
CA GLY A 19 -3.38 6.50 -17.62
C GLY A 19 -4.50 6.19 -16.63
N ILE A 20 -4.27 5.23 -15.73
CA ILE A 20 -5.21 4.91 -14.64
C ILE A 20 -5.41 6.10 -13.72
N SER A 21 -4.31 6.75 -13.31
CA SER A 21 -4.35 7.87 -12.38
C SER A 21 -5.19 9.02 -12.94
N VAL A 22 -4.96 9.42 -14.19
CA VAL A 22 -5.73 10.48 -14.87
C VAL A 22 -7.20 10.11 -15.02
N ALA A 23 -7.51 8.85 -15.36
CA ALA A 23 -8.88 8.39 -15.48
C ALA A 23 -9.64 8.46 -14.15
N ILE A 24 -8.97 8.13 -13.03
CA ILE A 24 -9.54 8.22 -11.69
C ILE A 24 -9.64 9.68 -11.23
N SER A 25 -8.65 10.53 -11.52
CA SER A 25 -8.67 11.96 -11.15
C SER A 25 -9.91 12.69 -11.70
N LYS A 26 -10.41 12.30 -12.87
CA LYS A 26 -11.65 12.86 -13.45
C LYS A 26 -12.91 12.53 -12.64
N LYS A 27 -12.88 11.51 -11.78
CA LYS A 27 -14.02 11.09 -10.93
C LYS A 27 -14.04 11.80 -9.57
N ILE A 28 -12.98 12.51 -9.21
CA ILE A 28 -12.83 13.16 -7.90
C ILE A 28 -13.44 14.57 -8.00
N LYS A 29 -14.54 14.81 -7.27
CA LYS A 29 -15.24 16.11 -7.28
C LYS A 29 -15.04 16.92 -6.00
N ASN A 30 -14.87 16.25 -4.87
CA ASN A 30 -14.78 16.89 -3.55
C ASN A 30 -13.49 16.50 -2.81
N LYS A 31 -13.08 17.35 -1.86
CA LYS A 31 -11.92 17.08 -0.98
C LYS A 31 -12.08 15.78 -0.21
N THR A 32 -13.30 15.46 0.24
CA THR A 32 -13.61 14.20 0.93
C THR A 32 -13.41 12.98 0.04
N ASP A 33 -13.69 13.09 -1.26
CA ASP A 33 -13.50 11.99 -2.20
C ASP A 33 -12.02 11.78 -2.51
N PHE A 34 -11.21 12.85 -2.47
CA PHE A 34 -9.76 12.76 -2.59
C PHE A 34 -9.11 12.11 -1.36
N PHE A 35 -9.47 12.54 -0.15
CA PHE A 35 -8.80 12.09 1.08
C PHE A 35 -9.28 10.73 1.59
N VAL A 36 -10.58 10.44 1.50
CA VAL A 36 -11.16 9.21 2.08
C VAL A 36 -11.94 8.37 1.07
N ALA A 37 -11.79 8.65 -0.23
CA ALA A 37 -12.49 7.94 -1.31
C ALA A 37 -14.02 7.82 -1.07
N GLY A 38 -14.62 8.89 -0.51
CA GLY A 38 -16.04 8.93 -0.19
C GLY A 38 -16.50 7.93 0.88
N ARG A 39 -15.56 7.33 1.63
CA ARG A 39 -15.79 6.27 2.65
C ARG A 39 -16.46 4.99 2.12
N ASN A 40 -16.50 4.80 0.80
CA ASN A 40 -17.13 3.66 0.15
C ASN A 40 -16.13 2.60 -0.32
N LEU A 41 -14.88 2.66 0.17
CA LEU A 41 -13.85 1.70 -0.23
C LEU A 41 -14.16 0.32 0.39
N PRO A 42 -14.33 -0.74 -0.42
CA PRO A 42 -14.59 -2.08 0.10
C PRO A 42 -13.36 -2.59 0.87
N LEU A 43 -13.60 -3.43 1.88
CA LEU A 43 -12.55 -3.94 2.76
C LEU A 43 -11.37 -4.57 2.01
N TRP A 44 -11.64 -5.30 0.93
CA TRP A 44 -10.59 -5.93 0.12
C TRP A 44 -9.64 -4.89 -0.51
N LEU A 45 -10.17 -3.77 -0.99
CA LEU A 45 -9.34 -2.72 -1.58
C LEU A 45 -8.55 -1.99 -0.50
N CYS A 46 -9.13 -1.77 0.68
CA CYS A 46 -8.41 -1.24 1.85
C CYS A 46 -7.26 -2.15 2.28
N THR A 47 -7.46 -3.46 2.35
CA THR A 47 -6.39 -4.41 2.71
C THR A 47 -5.30 -4.45 1.65
N ALA A 48 -5.68 -4.40 0.36
CA ALA A 48 -4.74 -4.36 -0.74
C ALA A 48 -3.88 -3.09 -0.73
N THR A 49 -4.48 -1.92 -0.49
CA THR A 49 -3.73 -0.65 -0.42
C THR A 49 -2.82 -0.59 0.81
N LEU A 50 -3.29 -1.04 1.98
CA LEU A 50 -2.47 -1.15 3.18
C LEU A 50 -1.26 -2.07 2.97
N THR A 51 -1.49 -3.21 2.32
CA THR A 51 -0.41 -4.15 1.96
C THR A 51 0.56 -3.49 0.98
N ALA A 52 0.06 -2.81 -0.07
CA ALA A 52 0.90 -2.13 -1.05
C ALA A 52 1.72 -0.97 -0.46
N THR A 53 1.20 -0.24 0.54
CA THR A 53 1.94 0.82 1.23
C THR A 53 3.13 0.25 2.01
N TRP A 54 2.96 -0.94 2.59
CA TRP A 54 4.00 -1.54 3.41
C TRP A 54 5.02 -2.36 2.60
N PHE A 55 4.56 -3.11 1.60
CA PHE A 55 5.42 -3.88 0.69
C PHE A 55 6.01 -3.00 -0.42
N GLY A 56 7.01 -2.21 -0.08
CA GLY A 56 7.82 -1.42 -1.02
C GLY A 56 9.12 -2.10 -1.45
N GLY A 57 9.88 -1.46 -2.33
CA GLY A 57 11.18 -1.96 -2.80
C GLY A 57 12.20 -2.14 -1.67
N GLY A 58 12.20 -1.25 -0.67
CA GLY A 58 13.10 -1.32 0.48
C GLY A 58 12.84 -2.55 1.37
N THR A 59 11.57 -2.88 1.63
CA THR A 59 11.18 -4.10 2.34
C THR A 59 11.53 -5.37 1.57
N VAL A 60 11.39 -5.38 0.24
CA VAL A 60 11.76 -6.54 -0.58
C VAL A 60 13.27 -6.81 -0.51
N LEU A 61 14.08 -5.75 -0.67
CA LEU A 61 15.54 -5.84 -0.55
C LEU A 61 16.00 -6.15 0.88
N GLY A 62 15.39 -5.52 1.89
CA GLY A 62 15.69 -5.70 3.30
C GLY A 62 15.34 -7.09 3.81
N ALA A 63 14.15 -7.59 3.46
CA ALA A 63 13.72 -8.95 3.80
C ALA A 63 14.59 -10.00 3.11
N ALA A 64 15.01 -9.78 1.85
CA ALA A 64 15.95 -10.66 1.16
C ALA A 64 17.33 -10.69 1.86
N GLY A 65 17.84 -9.53 2.30
CA GLY A 65 19.10 -9.43 3.05
C GLY A 65 19.01 -10.04 4.46
N ALA A 66 17.87 -9.89 5.13
CA ALA A 66 17.61 -10.52 6.43
C ALA A 66 17.45 -12.04 6.31
N ALA A 67 16.79 -12.52 5.26
CA ALA A 67 16.68 -13.94 4.93
C ALA A 67 18.05 -14.56 4.68
N TYR A 68 18.92 -13.86 3.94
CA TYR A 68 20.27 -14.32 3.64
C TYR A 68 21.13 -14.47 4.91
N ASN A 69 21.03 -13.53 5.86
CA ASN A 69 21.88 -13.54 7.06
C ASN A 69 21.31 -14.34 8.25
N ARG A 70 19.99 -14.37 8.43
CA ARG A 70 19.34 -14.94 9.64
C ARG A 70 18.31 -16.02 9.34
N GLY A 71 18.20 -16.44 8.08
CA GLY A 71 17.20 -17.41 7.63
C GLY A 71 15.76 -16.92 7.85
N VAL A 72 14.81 -17.84 7.83
CA VAL A 72 13.37 -17.53 7.92
C VAL A 72 12.99 -16.85 9.24
N ILE A 73 13.73 -17.12 10.33
CA ILE A 73 13.49 -16.55 11.66
C ILE A 73 13.73 -15.03 11.70
N GLY A 74 14.71 -14.53 10.93
CA GLY A 74 14.98 -13.10 10.82
C GLY A 74 13.89 -12.32 10.08
N VAL A 75 13.13 -12.99 9.22
CA VAL A 75 12.07 -12.39 8.40
C VAL A 75 10.70 -12.54 9.04
N ILE A 76 10.48 -13.52 9.94
CA ILE A 76 9.18 -13.78 10.58
C ILE A 76 8.66 -12.60 11.41
N ALA A 77 9.56 -11.79 11.98
CA ALA A 77 9.18 -10.61 12.76
C ALA A 77 8.46 -9.54 11.91
N ASP A 78 8.83 -9.38 10.64
CA ASP A 78 8.22 -8.40 9.75
C ASP A 78 6.72 -8.68 9.53
N PRO A 79 6.29 -9.85 9.02
CA PRO A 79 4.88 -10.12 8.76
C PRO A 79 4.08 -10.37 10.04
N LEU A 80 4.61 -11.08 11.05
CA LEU A 80 3.84 -11.36 12.28
C LEU A 80 3.74 -10.13 13.19
N GLY A 81 4.83 -9.37 13.33
CA GLY A 81 4.84 -8.15 14.14
C GLY A 81 3.97 -7.06 13.51
N ALA A 82 4.08 -6.85 12.19
CA ALA A 82 3.24 -5.88 11.49
C ALA A 82 1.77 -6.30 11.50
N ALA A 83 1.44 -7.58 11.27
CA ALA A 83 0.07 -8.07 11.32
C ALA A 83 -0.55 -7.92 12.72
N LEU A 84 0.19 -8.22 13.79
CA LEU A 84 -0.28 -8.05 15.17
C LEU A 84 -0.51 -6.56 15.49
N CYS A 85 0.40 -5.68 15.07
CA CYS A 85 0.26 -4.24 15.25
C CYS A 85 -0.95 -3.70 14.48
N LEU A 86 -1.15 -4.12 13.23
CA LEU A 86 -2.32 -3.76 12.40
C LEU A 86 -3.64 -4.25 13.01
N LEU A 87 -3.66 -5.47 13.57
CA LEU A 87 -4.84 -5.99 14.27
C LEU A 87 -5.17 -5.19 15.53
N LEU A 88 -4.15 -4.89 16.35
CA LEU A 88 -4.33 -4.10 17.58
C LEU A 88 -4.75 -2.66 17.28
N ALA A 89 -4.09 -2.00 16.33
CA ALA A 89 -4.46 -0.67 15.86
C ALA A 89 -5.87 -0.66 15.23
N GLY A 90 -6.20 -1.70 14.47
CA GLY A 90 -7.52 -1.94 13.90
C GLY A 90 -8.64 -2.04 14.95
N LEU A 91 -8.40 -2.78 16.04
CA LEU A 91 -9.40 -2.98 17.09
C LEU A 91 -9.59 -1.75 17.99
N PHE A 92 -8.49 -1.11 18.41
CA PHE A 92 -8.54 -0.02 19.39
C PHE A 92 -8.66 1.37 18.75
N TYR A 93 -7.84 1.68 17.74
CA TYR A 93 -7.73 3.04 17.20
C TYR A 93 -8.74 3.32 16.09
N VAL A 94 -9.01 2.36 15.19
CA VAL A 94 -9.92 2.62 14.05
C VAL A 94 -11.33 2.98 14.49
N ARG A 95 -11.85 2.37 15.57
CA ARG A 95 -13.19 2.70 16.08
C ARG A 95 -13.28 4.12 16.64
N THR A 96 -12.20 4.62 17.24
CA THR A 96 -12.11 5.97 17.79
C THR A 96 -11.92 7.01 16.67
N ILE A 97 -11.01 6.74 15.72
CA ILE A 97 -10.73 7.62 14.58
C ILE A 97 -11.95 7.74 13.64
N ARG A 98 -12.67 6.65 13.36
CA ARG A 98 -13.87 6.69 12.51
C ARG A 98 -14.99 7.55 13.10
N LYS A 99 -15.08 7.68 14.44
CA LYS A 99 -16.09 8.51 15.10
C LYS A 99 -15.79 10.01 14.97
N MET A 100 -14.51 10.39 14.93
CA MET A 100 -14.10 11.80 14.91
C MET A 100 -14.24 12.46 13.52
N LYS A 101 -14.56 11.71 12.46
CA LYS A 101 -14.75 12.20 11.07
C LYS A 101 -13.61 13.10 10.55
N ILE A 102 -12.41 12.99 11.11
CA ILE A 102 -11.24 13.79 10.74
C ILE A 102 -10.77 13.43 9.33
N LEU A 103 -10.30 14.43 8.59
CA LEU A 103 -9.77 14.28 7.22
C LEU A 103 -8.24 14.17 7.20
N THR A 104 -7.56 14.67 8.24
CA THR A 104 -6.11 14.64 8.44
C THR A 104 -5.82 14.43 9.93
N ILE A 105 -4.64 13.90 10.24
CA ILE A 105 -4.06 13.89 11.60
C ILE A 105 -3.42 15.25 11.86
#